data_AF-A0A1Y2CTZ0-F1
#
_entry.id   AF-A0A1Y2CTZ0-F1
#
_cell.length_a   1.000
_cell.length_b   1.000
_cell.length_c   1.000
_cell.angle_alpha   90.00
_cell.angle_beta   90.00
_cell.angle_gamma   90.00
#
_symmetry.space_group_name_H-M   'P 1'
#
loop_
_entity.id
_entity.type
_entity.pdbx_description
1 polymer ?
#
loop_
_entity_poly.entity_id
_entity_poly.type
_entity_poly.pdbx_seq_one_letter_code
_entity_poly.pdbx_strand_id
1 'polypeptide(L)'
;MNPLEQFTPEELMQKGSKIWKQLDELVATDPQAYREYIKSVTESANTPEESHIKPGFRLETKELNSDISKVYHINIAVTDKLEAPPAHDPLNIPVCLSEIRTGEDKKSKVVDALINPAVLDKCNKDSFFKSDIINLVIDCIDETHGVKLSKRTNKIYENEYKGPFGWENGKPLSDADIAKKNDVKVVAESAEESGLSSLKLPSQPAVNLKSHSASSQPPIIQVVNSEASWSQKESATHQIFYCILPNAKSQSEIDINLKEGIIKVSTSKHNISIPALNLKSIHDCEAKFIKSSETLKIKIPK
;
A
#
# COMPACT_ATOMS: atom_id res chain seq x y z
N MET A 1 -3.12 28.31 -6.10
CA MET A 1 -4.59 28.37 -6.01
C MET A 1 -5.14 28.31 -7.43
N ASN A 2 -5.58 27.15 -7.89
CA ASN A 2 -6.53 27.07 -8.99
C ASN A 2 -7.82 26.46 -8.43
N PRO A 3 -9.00 27.00 -8.76
CA PRO A 3 -10.26 26.48 -8.27
C PRO A 3 -10.50 25.13 -8.91
N LEU A 4 -11.10 24.21 -8.15
CA LEU A 4 -11.79 23.04 -8.68
C LEU A 4 -12.55 23.48 -9.95
N GLU A 5 -12.21 22.95 -11.12
CA GLU A 5 -13.08 23.10 -12.30
C GLU A 5 -14.34 22.25 -12.07
N GLN A 6 -15.18 22.75 -11.18
CA GLN A 6 -16.59 22.43 -11.16
C GLN A 6 -17.18 23.18 -12.34
N PHE A 7 -17.65 22.43 -13.34
CA PHE A 7 -18.46 23.03 -14.40
C PHE A 7 -19.54 23.88 -13.74
N THR A 8 -19.62 25.14 -14.16
CA THR A 8 -20.71 25.99 -13.70
C THR A 8 -22.04 25.36 -14.12
N PRO A 9 -23.12 25.57 -13.36
CA PRO A 9 -24.44 25.08 -13.74
C PRO A 9 -24.83 25.47 -15.17
N GLU A 10 -24.38 26.63 -15.64
CA GLU A 10 -24.59 27.13 -16.99
C GLU A 10 -23.83 26.32 -18.05
N GLU A 11 -22.58 25.93 -17.80
CA GLU A 11 -21.80 25.08 -18.71
C GLU A 11 -22.34 23.66 -18.80
N LEU A 12 -22.83 23.11 -17.68
CA LEU A 12 -23.53 21.82 -17.66
C LEU A 12 -24.85 21.87 -18.44
N MET A 13 -25.62 22.95 -18.27
CA MET A 13 -26.86 23.16 -19.03
C MET A 13 -26.58 23.31 -20.53
N GLN A 14 -25.53 24.05 -20.92
CA GLN A 14 -25.15 24.20 -22.32
C GLN A 14 -24.71 22.86 -22.93
N LYS A 15 -23.88 22.09 -22.24
CA LYS A 15 -23.47 20.74 -22.67
C LYS A 15 -24.67 19.81 -22.78
N GLY A 16 -25.56 19.81 -21.80
CA GLY A 16 -26.81 19.05 -21.83
C GLY A 16 -27.65 19.41 -23.05
N SER A 17 -27.90 20.70 -23.28
CA SER A 17 -28.71 21.17 -24.42
C SER A 17 -28.12 20.79 -25.77
N LYS A 18 -26.79 20.74 -25.88
CA LYS A 18 -26.09 20.30 -27.09
C LYS A 18 -26.28 18.81 -27.35
N ILE A 19 -26.16 17.99 -26.30
CA ILE A 19 -26.39 16.53 -26.40
C ILE A 19 -27.84 16.24 -26.81
N TRP A 20 -28.82 16.92 -26.20
CA TRP A 20 -30.23 16.76 -26.55
C TRP A 20 -30.51 17.08 -28.02
N LYS A 21 -29.97 18.20 -28.53
CA LYS A 21 -30.10 18.55 -29.95
C LYS A 21 -29.48 17.52 -30.88
N GLN A 22 -28.32 16.97 -30.52
CA GLN A 22 -27.67 15.93 -31.32
C GLN A 22 -28.47 14.62 -31.31
N LEU A 23 -29.10 14.28 -30.19
CA LEU A 23 -30.00 13.11 -30.12
C LEU A 23 -31.26 13.32 -30.96
N ASP A 24 -31.87 14.51 -30.90
CA ASP A 24 -33.03 14.86 -31.72
C ASP A 24 -32.71 14.83 -33.22
N GLU A 25 -31.53 15.34 -33.61
CA GLU A 25 -31.03 15.26 -34.99
C GLU A 25 -30.82 13.80 -35.42
N LEU A 26 -30.17 12.97 -34.58
CA LEU A 26 -29.95 11.55 -34.86
C LEU A 26 -31.26 10.78 -35.04
N VAL A 27 -32.28 11.03 -34.21
CA VAL A 27 -33.61 10.41 -34.38
C VAL A 27 -34.25 10.81 -35.71
N ALA A 28 -34.09 12.06 -36.12
CA ALA A 28 -34.70 12.59 -37.34
C ALA A 28 -33.98 12.12 -38.61
N THR A 29 -32.65 11.99 -38.59
CA THR A 29 -31.85 11.66 -39.78
C THR A 29 -31.50 10.18 -39.90
N ASP A 30 -31.22 9.50 -38.78
CA ASP A 30 -30.82 8.09 -38.76
C ASP A 30 -31.33 7.35 -37.51
N PRO A 31 -32.57 6.85 -37.56
CA PRO A 31 -33.18 6.09 -36.47
C PRO A 31 -32.41 4.82 -36.09
N GLN A 32 -31.59 4.25 -36.98
CA GLN A 32 -30.77 3.07 -36.65
C GLN A 32 -29.52 3.48 -35.88
N ALA A 33 -28.79 4.51 -36.33
CA ALA A 33 -27.66 5.05 -35.57
C ALA A 33 -28.06 5.53 -34.18
N TYR A 34 -29.25 6.13 -34.03
CA TYR A 34 -29.79 6.47 -32.72
C TYR A 34 -29.99 5.23 -31.83
N ARG A 35 -30.57 4.15 -32.37
CA ARG A 35 -30.78 2.90 -31.61
C ARG A 35 -29.45 2.25 -31.21
N GLU A 36 -28.47 2.24 -32.11
CA GLU A 36 -27.14 1.72 -31.83
C GLU A 36 -26.41 2.58 -30.79
N TYR A 37 -26.55 3.90 -30.87
CA TYR A 37 -26.01 4.82 -29.86
C TYR A 37 -26.63 4.57 -28.48
N ILE A 38 -27.96 4.55 -28.37
CA ILE A 38 -28.65 4.28 -27.10
C ILE A 38 -28.28 2.89 -26.58
N LYS A 39 -28.22 1.88 -27.45
CA LYS A 39 -27.78 0.53 -27.08
C LYS A 39 -26.35 0.54 -26.56
N SER A 40 -25.42 1.22 -27.23
CA SER A 40 -24.02 1.32 -26.79
C SER A 40 -23.88 2.04 -25.45
N VAL A 41 -24.62 3.14 -25.22
CA VAL A 41 -24.63 3.86 -23.93
C VAL A 41 -25.24 2.99 -22.84
N THR A 42 -26.31 2.25 -23.14
CA THR A 42 -26.97 1.35 -22.19
C THR A 42 -26.09 0.14 -21.85
N GLU A 43 -25.38 -0.40 -22.84
CA GLU A 43 -24.42 -1.49 -22.66
C GLU A 43 -23.20 -1.01 -21.89
N SER A 44 -22.64 0.17 -22.20
CA SER A 44 -21.55 0.78 -21.42
C SER A 44 -21.98 1.12 -19.99
N ALA A 45 -23.23 1.54 -19.76
CA ALA A 45 -23.76 1.78 -18.42
C ALA A 45 -24.06 0.49 -17.64
N ASN A 46 -24.37 -0.60 -18.34
CA ASN A 46 -24.64 -1.93 -17.75
C ASN A 46 -23.40 -2.81 -17.65
N THR A 47 -22.28 -2.43 -18.27
CA THR A 47 -21.01 -3.09 -18.05
C THR A 47 -20.51 -2.58 -16.71
N PRO A 48 -20.45 -3.42 -15.65
CA PRO A 48 -19.82 -2.99 -14.41
C PRO A 48 -18.40 -2.60 -14.77
N GLU A 49 -18.03 -1.33 -14.56
CA GLU A 49 -16.62 -0.92 -14.62
C GLU A 49 -15.82 -1.96 -13.83
N GLU A 50 -14.84 -2.59 -14.48
CA GLU A 50 -13.94 -3.51 -13.79
C GLU A 50 -13.42 -2.76 -12.57
N SER A 51 -13.75 -3.27 -11.38
CA SER A 51 -13.36 -2.64 -10.12
C SER A 51 -11.86 -2.34 -10.18
N HIS A 52 -11.50 -1.05 -10.15
CA HIS A 52 -10.11 -0.59 -10.10
C HIS A 52 -9.36 -1.12 -8.88
N ILE A 53 -10.10 -1.65 -7.90
CA ILE A 53 -9.58 -2.33 -6.72
C ILE A 53 -9.40 -3.82 -7.02
N LYS A 54 -8.16 -4.30 -6.90
CA LYS A 54 -7.79 -5.72 -7.02
C LYS A 54 -7.34 -6.27 -5.66
N PRO A 55 -7.66 -7.52 -5.32
CA PRO A 55 -7.22 -8.11 -4.05
C PRO A 55 -5.69 -8.31 -4.04
N GLY A 56 -5.06 -8.03 -2.90
CA GLY A 56 -3.67 -8.39 -2.63
C GLY A 56 -3.61 -9.56 -1.66
N PHE A 57 -3.79 -9.28 -0.37
CA PHE A 57 -3.80 -10.30 0.67
C PHE A 57 -4.67 -9.86 1.86
N ARG A 58 -5.14 -10.82 2.64
CA ARG A 58 -5.92 -10.56 3.85
C ARG A 58 -5.09 -10.80 5.09
N LEU A 59 -5.28 -9.95 6.08
CA LEU A 59 -4.79 -10.12 7.44
C LEU A 59 -5.96 -10.42 8.40
N GLU A 60 -5.81 -11.39 9.27
CA GLU A 60 -6.67 -11.62 10.43
C GLU A 60 -5.91 -11.26 11.70
N THR A 61 -6.47 -10.36 12.49
CA THR A 61 -5.92 -9.90 13.76
C THR A 61 -7.01 -9.77 14.83
N LYS A 62 -6.62 -9.46 16.06
CA LYS A 62 -7.50 -9.29 17.21
C LYS A 62 -7.29 -7.94 17.86
N GLU A 63 -8.34 -7.41 18.44
CA GLU A 63 -8.28 -6.21 19.28
C GLU A 63 -7.64 -6.53 20.64
N LEU A 64 -6.73 -5.68 21.11
CA LEU A 64 -5.95 -5.85 22.34
C LEU A 64 -6.71 -5.51 23.62
N ASN A 65 -7.60 -4.51 23.57
CA ASN A 65 -8.18 -3.86 24.76
C ASN A 65 -9.67 -4.19 24.98
N SER A 66 -10.18 -5.29 24.44
CA SER A 66 -11.60 -5.65 24.54
C SER A 66 -11.77 -6.91 25.38
N ASP A 67 -12.66 -6.88 26.38
CA ASP A 67 -13.00 -8.02 27.26
C ASP A 67 -13.45 -9.27 26.48
N ILE A 68 -13.91 -9.04 25.24
CA ILE A 68 -14.27 -10.07 24.27
C ILE A 68 -13.37 -9.86 23.05
N SER A 69 -12.49 -10.83 22.73
CA SER A 69 -11.58 -10.67 21.60
C SER A 69 -12.35 -10.57 20.28
N LYS A 70 -12.53 -9.35 19.76
CA LYS A 70 -13.12 -9.12 18.45
C LYS A 70 -12.07 -9.44 17.38
N VAL A 71 -12.47 -10.21 16.39
CA VAL A 71 -11.62 -10.56 15.24
C VAL A 71 -11.79 -9.51 14.16
N TYR A 72 -10.68 -8.98 13.67
CA TYR A 72 -10.61 -8.05 12.56
C TYR A 72 -10.00 -8.72 11.35
N HIS A 73 -10.65 -8.59 10.21
CA HIS A 73 -10.11 -8.93 8.90
C HIS A 73 -9.76 -7.66 8.16
N ILE A 74 -8.50 -7.47 7.85
CA ILE A 74 -7.99 -6.34 7.10
C ILE A 74 -7.70 -6.85 5.69
N ASN A 75 -8.46 -6.40 4.69
CA ASN A 75 -8.15 -6.71 3.30
C ASN A 75 -7.16 -5.68 2.77
N ILE A 76 -5.98 -6.12 2.38
CA ILE A 76 -5.01 -5.28 1.69
C ILE A 76 -5.22 -5.48 0.19
N ALA A 77 -5.70 -4.43 -0.46
CA ALA A 77 -6.04 -4.41 -1.86
C ALA A 77 -5.28 -3.28 -2.58
N VAL A 78 -5.28 -3.33 -3.91
CA VAL A 78 -4.50 -2.40 -4.73
C VAL A 78 -5.37 -1.64 -5.69
N THR A 79 -5.01 -0.38 -5.93
CA THR A 79 -5.61 0.46 -6.97
C THR A 79 -4.54 1.32 -7.62
N ASP A 80 -4.58 1.41 -8.95
CA ASP A 80 -3.69 2.26 -9.75
C ASP A 80 -3.99 3.76 -9.59
N LYS A 81 -5.14 4.09 -8.99
CA LYS A 81 -5.56 5.46 -8.65
C LYS A 81 -4.81 6.04 -7.45
N LEU A 82 -4.15 5.21 -6.63
CA LEU A 82 -3.35 5.67 -5.51
C LEU A 82 -1.95 6.05 -6.01
N GLU A 83 -1.41 7.17 -5.54
CA GLU A 83 -0.07 7.58 -5.91
C GLU A 83 0.97 6.55 -5.47
N ALA A 84 1.96 6.29 -6.33
CA ALA A 84 3.08 5.44 -5.97
C ALA A 84 3.99 6.19 -4.96
N PRO A 85 4.65 5.47 -4.03
CA PRO A 85 5.59 6.09 -3.12
C PRO A 85 6.65 6.90 -3.88
N PRO A 86 6.95 8.14 -3.46
CA PRO A 86 7.90 8.99 -4.17
C PRO A 86 9.28 8.34 -4.28
N ALA A 87 9.95 8.51 -5.42
CA ALA A 87 11.28 7.93 -5.63
C ALA A 87 12.33 8.46 -4.64
N HIS A 88 12.16 9.71 -4.18
CA HIS A 88 13.03 10.38 -3.21
C HIS A 88 12.73 9.99 -1.76
N ASP A 89 11.52 9.51 -1.47
CA ASP A 89 11.13 8.99 -0.15
C ASP A 89 10.27 7.73 -0.28
N PRO A 90 10.91 6.56 -0.47
CA PRO A 90 10.20 5.29 -0.67
C PRO A 90 9.50 4.78 0.59
N LEU A 91 9.66 5.47 1.74
CA LEU A 91 9.02 5.13 3.01
C LEU A 91 7.72 5.89 3.23
N ASN A 92 7.47 6.96 2.47
CA ASN A 92 6.19 7.67 2.49
C ASN A 92 5.20 6.95 1.57
N ILE A 93 4.45 6.02 2.16
CA ILE A 93 3.54 5.13 1.43
C ILE A 93 2.11 5.57 1.72
N PRO A 94 1.39 6.11 0.70
CA PRO A 94 -0.02 6.41 0.84
C PRO A 94 -0.83 5.15 1.13
N VAL A 95 -1.72 5.23 2.11
CA VAL A 95 -2.68 4.17 2.45
C VAL A 95 -4.06 4.81 2.57
N CYS A 96 -5.03 4.26 1.84
CA CYS A 96 -6.42 4.70 1.94
C CYS A 96 -7.23 3.65 2.71
N LEU A 97 -7.98 4.08 3.73
CA LEU A 97 -8.74 3.18 4.60
C LEU A 97 -10.26 3.29 4.41
N SER A 98 -10.90 2.12 4.54
CA SER A 98 -12.35 1.99 4.58
C SER A 98 -12.92 2.30 5.94
N GLU A 99 -14.23 2.56 6.01
CA GLU A 99 -14.94 2.42 7.28
C GLU A 99 -14.93 0.96 7.74
N ILE A 100 -14.97 0.75 9.06
CA ILE A 100 -15.06 -0.59 9.64
C ILE A 100 -16.48 -1.13 9.43
N ARG A 101 -16.60 -2.22 8.66
CA ARG A 101 -17.86 -2.93 8.45
C ARG A 101 -17.94 -4.20 9.30
N THR A 102 -19.16 -4.68 9.52
CA THR A 102 -19.37 -5.98 10.16
C THR A 102 -19.31 -7.08 9.10
N GLY A 103 -18.54 -8.12 9.34
CA GLY A 103 -18.43 -9.27 8.44
C GLY A 103 -19.74 -10.07 8.35
N GLU A 104 -19.83 -10.95 7.35
CA GLU A 104 -21.02 -11.81 7.11
C GLU A 104 -21.36 -12.70 8.31
N ASP A 105 -20.35 -13.11 9.07
CA ASP A 105 -20.49 -13.87 10.32
C ASP A 105 -21.07 -13.05 11.49
N LYS A 106 -21.37 -11.76 11.28
CA LYS A 106 -21.92 -10.78 12.25
C LYS A 106 -21.07 -10.56 13.51
N LYS A 107 -19.92 -11.22 13.61
CA LYS A 107 -19.05 -11.23 14.79
C LYS A 107 -17.69 -10.63 14.49
N SER A 108 -17.22 -10.79 13.26
CA SER A 108 -15.96 -10.21 12.80
C SER A 108 -16.18 -8.79 12.28
N LYS A 109 -15.11 -8.01 12.31
CA LYS A 109 -15.03 -6.71 11.68
C LYS A 109 -14.16 -6.83 10.43
N VAL A 110 -14.50 -6.09 9.39
CA VAL A 110 -13.75 -6.04 8.14
C VAL A 110 -13.40 -4.59 7.84
N VAL A 111 -12.17 -4.36 7.40
CA VAL A 111 -11.68 -3.06 6.95
C VAL A 111 -10.81 -3.30 5.72
N ASP A 112 -10.87 -2.42 4.74
CA ASP A 112 -9.96 -2.50 3.60
C ASP A 112 -8.92 -1.39 3.67
N ALA A 113 -7.70 -1.76 3.32
CA ALA A 113 -6.59 -0.85 3.14
C ALA A 113 -6.14 -0.92 1.69
N LEU A 114 -6.21 0.21 0.99
CA LEU A 114 -5.76 0.34 -0.38
C LEU A 114 -4.35 0.89 -0.42
N ILE A 115 -3.50 0.24 -1.22
CA ILE A 115 -2.12 0.64 -1.51
C ILE A 115 -1.88 0.68 -3.01
N ASN A 116 -0.83 1.35 -3.45
CA ASN A 116 -0.43 1.32 -4.86
C ASN A 116 0.09 -0.09 -5.25
N PRO A 117 -0.19 -0.59 -6.47
CA PRO A 117 0.31 -1.89 -6.95
C PRO A 117 1.82 -2.09 -6.83
N ALA A 118 2.62 -1.04 -7.03
CA ALA A 118 4.08 -1.11 -6.88
C ALA A 118 4.53 -1.43 -5.44
N VAL A 119 3.69 -1.11 -4.45
CA VAL A 119 3.92 -1.48 -3.04
C VAL A 119 3.66 -2.97 -2.85
N LEU A 120 2.55 -3.49 -3.39
CA LEU A 120 2.25 -4.92 -3.31
C LEU A 120 3.31 -5.77 -4.02
N ASP A 121 3.80 -5.32 -5.17
CA ASP A 121 4.90 -5.99 -5.89
C ASP A 121 6.17 -6.09 -5.06
N LYS A 122 6.47 -5.07 -4.24
CA LYS A 122 7.59 -5.10 -3.29
C LYS A 122 7.29 -6.05 -2.13
N CYS A 123 6.07 -6.05 -1.58
CA CYS A 123 5.66 -6.99 -0.53
C CYS A 123 5.82 -8.46 -0.96
N ASN A 124 5.57 -8.76 -2.24
CA ASN A 124 5.73 -10.12 -2.78
C ASN A 124 7.20 -10.54 -2.94
N LYS A 125 8.12 -9.57 -3.02
CA LYS A 125 9.57 -9.82 -3.18
C LYS A 125 10.33 -9.78 -1.86
N ASP A 126 9.84 -9.01 -0.90
CA ASP A 126 10.50 -8.75 0.38
C ASP A 126 9.50 -8.94 1.54
N SER A 127 9.70 -10.02 2.31
CA SER A 127 8.87 -10.33 3.47
C SER A 127 9.01 -9.32 4.60
N PHE A 128 10.19 -8.68 4.75
CA PHE A 128 10.38 -7.64 5.76
C PHE A 128 9.58 -6.39 5.40
N PHE A 129 9.65 -5.99 4.12
CA PHE A 129 8.82 -4.91 3.62
C PHE A 129 7.33 -5.21 3.77
N LYS A 130 6.89 -6.46 3.53
CA LYS A 130 5.52 -6.88 3.77
C LYS A 130 5.10 -6.72 5.24
N SER A 131 5.98 -7.10 6.18
CA SER A 131 5.74 -6.88 7.62
C SER A 131 5.65 -5.39 7.98
N ASP A 132 6.50 -4.55 7.38
CA ASP A 132 6.45 -3.10 7.59
C ASP A 132 5.13 -2.50 7.07
N ILE A 133 4.65 -2.94 5.90
CA ILE A 133 3.35 -2.53 5.35
C ILE A 133 2.20 -2.98 6.25
N ILE A 134 2.24 -4.21 6.77
CA ILE A 134 1.22 -4.70 7.71
C ILE A 134 1.18 -3.81 8.96
N ASN A 135 2.35 -3.48 9.52
CA ASN A 135 2.44 -2.62 10.69
C ASN A 135 1.93 -1.20 10.40
N LEU A 136 2.30 -0.63 9.25
CA LEU A 136 1.83 0.68 8.80
C LEU A 136 0.30 0.70 8.69
N VAL A 137 -0.29 -0.31 8.02
CA VAL A 137 -1.74 -0.40 7.86
C VAL A 137 -2.45 -0.53 9.22
N ILE A 138 -1.92 -1.34 10.13
CA ILE A 138 -2.45 -1.45 11.49
C ILE A 138 -2.38 -0.09 12.21
N ASP A 139 -1.26 0.63 12.11
CA ASP A 139 -1.11 1.95 12.72
C ASP A 139 -2.11 2.96 12.16
N CYS A 140 -2.28 2.99 10.84
CA CYS A 140 -3.29 3.85 10.21
C CYS A 140 -4.71 3.51 10.68
N ILE A 141 -5.05 2.23 10.86
CA ILE A 141 -6.38 1.80 11.34
C ILE A 141 -6.58 2.19 12.81
N ASP A 142 -5.57 1.96 13.64
CA ASP A 142 -5.59 2.32 15.04
C ASP A 142 -5.80 3.84 15.23
N GLU A 143 -5.13 4.66 14.41
CA GLU A 143 -5.26 6.12 14.44
C GLU A 143 -6.60 6.60 13.86
N THR A 144 -7.03 6.05 12.72
CA THR A 144 -8.23 6.52 12.00
C THR A 144 -9.52 6.14 12.73
N HIS A 145 -9.58 4.93 13.30
CA HIS A 145 -10.81 4.42 13.92
C HIS A 145 -10.74 4.34 15.45
N GLY A 146 -9.61 4.73 16.06
CA GLY A 146 -9.44 4.69 17.51
C GLY A 146 -9.44 3.29 18.11
N VAL A 147 -9.13 2.26 17.31
CA VAL A 147 -9.01 0.87 17.76
C VAL A 147 -7.57 0.54 18.15
N LYS A 148 -7.35 -0.60 18.82
CA LYS A 148 -6.01 -1.11 19.11
C LYS A 148 -5.88 -2.56 18.68
N LEU A 149 -5.29 -2.78 17.52
CA LEU A 149 -5.11 -4.10 16.92
C LEU A 149 -3.75 -4.71 17.30
N SER A 150 -3.73 -6.04 17.42
CA SER A 150 -2.52 -6.80 17.72
C SER A 150 -1.59 -6.85 16.50
N LYS A 151 -0.33 -6.44 16.68
CA LYS A 151 0.72 -6.61 15.65
C LYS A 151 1.40 -7.98 15.68
N ARG A 152 1.22 -8.75 16.77
CA ARG A 152 1.95 -10.00 17.02
C ARG A 152 1.22 -11.25 16.57
N THR A 153 -0.11 -11.22 16.55
CA THR A 153 -0.95 -12.41 16.36
C THR A 153 -1.65 -12.40 15.00
N ASN A 154 -0.88 -12.06 13.98
CA ASN A 154 -1.36 -11.81 12.63
C ASN A 154 -1.35 -13.10 11.81
N LYS A 155 -2.50 -13.49 11.25
CA LYS A 155 -2.56 -14.55 10.23
C LYS A 155 -2.75 -13.91 8.85
N ILE A 156 -1.88 -14.27 7.91
CA ILE A 156 -1.88 -13.72 6.56
C ILE A 156 -2.44 -14.78 5.62
N TYR A 157 -3.31 -14.36 4.72
CA TYR A 157 -3.94 -15.19 3.70
C TYR A 157 -3.73 -14.54 2.33
N GLU A 158 -2.93 -15.17 1.47
CA GLU A 158 -2.58 -14.62 0.15
C GLU A 158 -3.75 -14.72 -0.83
N ASN A 159 -3.93 -13.70 -1.66
CA ASN A 159 -4.98 -13.65 -2.69
C ASN A 159 -6.41 -13.85 -2.17
N GLU A 160 -6.61 -13.72 -0.86
CA GLU A 160 -7.92 -13.78 -0.23
C GLU A 160 -8.44 -12.37 0.03
N TYR A 161 -9.75 -12.20 -0.12
CA TYR A 161 -10.48 -11.00 0.23
C TYR A 161 -11.74 -11.40 0.98
N LYS A 162 -12.03 -10.76 2.12
CA LYS A 162 -13.20 -11.07 2.93
C LYS A 162 -14.33 -10.06 2.71
N GLY A 163 -15.50 -10.58 2.34
CA GLY A 163 -16.71 -9.82 2.03
C GLY A 163 -16.76 -9.34 0.57
N PRO A 164 -17.82 -8.64 0.17
CA PRO A 164 -17.93 -8.13 -1.20
C PRO A 164 -16.89 -7.03 -1.46
N PHE A 165 -16.42 -6.94 -2.71
CA PHE A 165 -15.43 -5.94 -3.14
C PHE A 165 -15.99 -4.52 -3.06
N GLY A 166 -15.29 -3.61 -2.39
CA GLY A 166 -15.59 -2.18 -2.43
C GLY A 166 -16.41 -1.62 -1.26
N TRP A 167 -16.30 -0.30 -1.08
CA TRP A 167 -16.87 0.46 0.02
C TRP A 167 -18.31 0.87 -0.32
N GLU A 168 -19.22 0.64 0.62
CA GLU A 168 -20.68 0.67 0.46
C GLU A 168 -21.25 -0.51 -0.35
N ASN A 169 -21.74 -1.53 0.35
CA ASN A 169 -22.54 -2.62 -0.22
C ASN A 169 -21.87 -3.39 -1.38
N GLY A 170 -20.55 -3.43 -1.44
CA GLY A 170 -19.84 -4.16 -2.49
C GLY A 170 -19.71 -3.40 -3.81
N LYS A 171 -19.69 -2.06 -3.77
CA LYS A 171 -19.39 -1.22 -4.93
C LYS A 171 -17.98 -0.65 -4.81
N PRO A 172 -17.17 -0.61 -5.89
CA PRO A 172 -15.86 0.02 -5.86
C PRO A 172 -16.01 1.51 -5.49
N LEU A 173 -15.00 2.06 -4.80
CA LEU A 173 -14.93 3.49 -4.55
C LEU A 173 -15.00 4.25 -5.87
N SER A 174 -15.75 5.34 -5.88
CA SER A 174 -15.63 6.30 -6.96
C SER A 174 -14.24 6.96 -6.93
N ASP A 175 -13.71 7.32 -8.09
CA ASP A 175 -12.45 8.07 -8.20
C ASP A 175 -12.47 9.34 -7.34
N ALA A 176 -13.63 9.96 -7.16
CA ALA A 176 -13.82 11.14 -6.32
C ALA A 176 -13.62 10.86 -4.82
N ASP A 177 -13.98 9.66 -4.34
CA ASP A 177 -13.85 9.31 -2.92
C ASP A 177 -12.42 8.88 -2.58
N ILE A 178 -11.72 8.24 -3.52
CA ILE A 178 -10.28 7.96 -3.42
C ILE A 178 -9.51 9.28 -3.36
N ALA A 179 -9.81 10.22 -4.26
CA ALA A 179 -9.16 11.53 -4.29
C ALA A 179 -9.38 12.34 -3.00
N LYS A 180 -10.59 12.30 -2.42
CA LYS A 180 -10.90 12.98 -1.14
C LYS A 180 -10.21 12.36 0.07
N LYS A 181 -9.97 11.04 0.07
CA LYS A 181 -9.37 10.31 1.20
C LYS A 181 -7.85 10.24 1.15
N ASN A 182 -7.23 10.63 0.03
CA ASN A 182 -5.78 10.82 -0.07
C ASN A 182 -5.24 11.96 0.83
N ASP A 183 -6.12 12.74 1.46
CA ASP A 183 -5.76 13.84 2.37
C ASP A 183 -5.38 13.38 3.80
N VAL A 184 -5.34 12.07 4.10
CA VAL A 184 -4.70 11.59 5.34
C VAL A 184 -3.18 11.65 5.17
N LYS A 185 -2.66 12.88 5.17
CA LYS A 185 -1.24 13.18 5.30
C LYS A 185 -0.84 13.06 6.77
N VAL A 186 0.03 12.11 7.08
CA VAL A 186 0.94 12.29 8.22
C VAL A 186 1.83 13.48 7.86
N VAL A 187 1.65 14.59 8.56
CA VAL A 187 2.27 15.89 8.27
C VAL A 187 3.80 15.79 8.33
N ALA A 188 4.45 16.18 7.23
CA ALA A 188 5.62 17.04 7.29
C ALA A 188 5.55 18.08 6.16
N GLU A 189 5.81 19.31 6.57
CA GLU A 189 5.68 20.58 5.88
C GLU A 189 6.68 20.76 4.72
N SER A 190 6.19 21.32 3.60
CA SER A 190 6.86 22.24 2.65
C SER A 190 6.52 21.93 1.18
N ALA A 191 6.13 22.98 0.47
CA ALA A 191 5.67 23.01 -0.92
C ALA A 191 6.79 22.83 -1.96
N GLU A 192 6.46 22.30 -3.14
CA GLU A 192 6.57 23.01 -4.45
C GLU A 192 6.10 22.11 -5.63
N GLU A 193 5.36 22.73 -6.57
CA GLU A 193 4.72 22.14 -7.76
C GLU A 193 5.66 22.04 -8.97
N SER A 194 5.50 21.01 -9.80
CA SER A 194 5.68 20.97 -11.27
C SER A 194 5.38 19.54 -11.76
N GLY A 195 4.79 19.21 -12.91
CA GLY A 195 4.21 19.88 -14.07
C GLY A 195 3.76 18.76 -15.03
N LEU A 196 2.53 18.84 -15.55
CA LEU A 196 1.82 17.84 -16.37
C LEU A 196 2.45 17.57 -17.75
N SER A 197 2.21 16.37 -18.34
CA SER A 197 1.33 16.18 -19.53
C SER A 197 1.56 14.86 -20.30
N SER A 198 0.50 14.04 -20.48
CA SER A 198 -0.07 13.64 -21.80
C SER A 198 -0.76 12.26 -21.76
N LEU A 199 -2.09 12.24 -21.87
CA LEU A 199 -2.85 11.10 -22.38
C LEU A 199 -3.40 11.46 -23.76
N LYS A 200 -2.94 10.73 -24.78
CA LYS A 200 -3.45 10.75 -26.17
C LYS A 200 -4.66 9.84 -26.29
N LEU A 201 -5.63 10.27 -27.11
CA LEU A 201 -6.68 9.41 -27.65
C LEU A 201 -6.09 8.36 -28.63
N PRO A 202 -6.71 7.18 -28.75
CA PRO A 202 -6.19 6.06 -29.52
C PRO A 202 -6.52 6.13 -31.02
N SER A 203 -5.52 5.80 -31.83
CA SER A 203 -5.65 5.35 -33.22
C SER A 203 -5.55 3.82 -33.27
N GLN A 204 -6.48 3.15 -33.97
CA GLN A 204 -6.51 1.70 -34.21
C GLN A 204 -5.44 1.23 -35.24
N PRO A 205 -5.39 -0.06 -35.68
CA PRO A 205 -4.72 -1.17 -35.00
C PRO A 205 -3.67 -1.86 -35.90
N ALA A 206 -2.73 -2.63 -35.33
CA ALA A 206 -2.00 -3.67 -36.07
C ALA A 206 -1.44 -4.80 -35.18
N VAL A 207 -2.04 -5.99 -35.32
CA VAL A 207 -1.44 -7.33 -35.56
C VAL A 207 -0.21 -7.79 -34.74
N ASN A 208 -0.48 -8.71 -33.80
CA ASN A 208 0.08 -10.08 -33.62
C ASN A 208 1.61 -10.32 -33.45
N LEU A 209 2.03 -10.97 -32.34
CA LEU A 209 2.74 -12.28 -32.36
C LEU A 209 3.02 -12.85 -30.93
N LYS A 210 3.05 -14.20 -30.87
CA LYS A 210 3.22 -15.12 -29.73
C LYS A 210 4.61 -15.07 -29.05
N SER A 211 4.73 -15.51 -27.79
CA SER A 211 5.42 -16.78 -27.40
C SER A 211 5.79 -16.97 -25.90
N HIS A 212 5.61 -18.23 -25.45
CA HIS A 212 6.34 -19.07 -24.48
C HIS A 212 6.50 -18.76 -22.97
N SER A 213 5.71 -19.52 -22.18
CA SER A 213 6.04 -20.43 -21.05
C SER A 213 7.32 -20.27 -20.20
N ALA A 214 7.17 -20.32 -18.86
CA ALA A 214 7.95 -21.22 -17.98
C ALA A 214 7.31 -21.38 -16.59
N SER A 215 7.38 -22.61 -16.08
CA SER A 215 6.95 -23.14 -14.79
C SER A 215 7.92 -22.77 -13.65
N SER A 216 7.42 -22.51 -12.44
CA SER A 216 8.18 -22.74 -11.19
C SER A 216 7.24 -22.82 -9.98
N GLN A 217 7.38 -23.88 -9.19
CA GLN A 217 6.65 -24.16 -7.95
C GLN A 217 6.94 -23.11 -6.84
N PRO A 218 6.04 -22.90 -5.88
CA PRO A 218 6.27 -22.01 -4.73
C PRO A 218 7.12 -22.69 -3.65
N PRO A 219 8.07 -21.98 -2.99
CA PRO A 219 8.79 -22.52 -1.86
C PRO A 219 7.99 -22.43 -0.56
N ILE A 220 8.30 -23.38 0.31
CA ILE A 220 7.68 -23.73 1.58
C ILE A 220 7.93 -22.67 2.66
N ILE A 221 6.90 -22.38 3.46
CA ILE A 221 6.91 -21.45 4.60
C ILE A 221 7.87 -21.96 5.69
N GLN A 222 8.90 -21.18 6.01
CA GLN A 222 9.70 -21.37 7.23
C GLN A 222 9.12 -20.53 8.37
N VAL A 223 8.79 -21.22 9.45
CA VAL A 223 8.43 -20.66 10.76
C VAL A 223 9.67 -19.99 11.34
N VAL A 224 9.68 -18.66 11.46
CA VAL A 224 10.81 -17.94 12.06
C VAL A 224 10.59 -17.82 13.56
N ASN A 225 11.40 -18.56 14.32
CA ASN A 225 11.62 -18.38 15.74
C ASN A 225 12.15 -16.98 16.05
N SER A 226 11.78 -16.44 17.21
CA SER A 226 12.15 -15.13 17.75
C SER A 226 13.64 -15.02 18.14
N GLU A 227 14.56 -15.31 17.22
CA GLU A 227 16.00 -15.22 17.44
C GLU A 227 16.55 -13.87 16.94
N ALA A 228 17.53 -13.36 17.68
CA ALA A 228 18.29 -12.19 17.26
C ALA A 228 18.99 -12.47 15.94
N SER A 229 18.74 -11.62 14.94
CA SER A 229 19.23 -11.80 13.57
C SER A 229 19.69 -10.46 13.00
N TRP A 230 20.47 -10.51 11.92
CA TRP A 230 20.87 -9.30 11.22
C TRP A 230 20.85 -9.49 9.70
N SER A 231 20.68 -8.38 9.00
CA SER A 231 20.75 -8.31 7.54
C SER A 231 21.56 -7.09 7.10
N GLN A 232 22.06 -7.13 5.86
CA GLN A 232 22.85 -6.05 5.26
C GLN A 232 22.15 -5.53 4.01
N LYS A 233 22.18 -4.20 3.84
CA LYS A 233 21.80 -3.51 2.60
C LYS A 233 22.94 -2.61 2.17
N GLU A 234 23.29 -2.67 0.89
CA GLU A 234 24.26 -1.76 0.31
C GLU A 234 23.59 -0.56 -0.34
N SER A 235 24.19 0.60 -0.13
CA SER A 235 23.92 1.85 -0.84
C SER A 235 25.17 2.28 -1.60
N ALA A 236 25.02 3.28 -2.48
CA ALA A 236 26.13 3.89 -3.21
C ALA A 236 27.19 4.51 -2.28
N THR A 237 26.77 4.99 -1.11
CA THR A 237 27.63 5.72 -0.16
C THR A 237 27.83 5.02 1.19
N HIS A 238 26.99 4.04 1.51
CA HIS A 238 26.98 3.41 2.84
C HIS A 238 26.70 1.90 2.75
N GLN A 239 27.21 1.16 3.74
CA GLN A 239 26.79 -0.19 4.08
C GLN A 239 25.90 -0.11 5.32
N ILE A 240 24.66 -0.59 5.22
CA ILE A 240 23.66 -0.48 6.29
C ILE A 240 23.37 -1.86 6.84
N PHE A 241 23.49 -2.03 8.16
CA PHE A 241 23.13 -3.25 8.87
C PHE A 241 21.86 -3.03 9.68
N TYR A 242 20.96 -4.00 9.61
CA TYR A 242 19.73 -4.04 10.38
C TYR A 242 19.82 -5.22 11.34
N CYS A 243 19.81 -4.96 12.64
CA CYS A 243 19.93 -5.99 13.67
C CYS A 243 18.62 -6.07 14.43
N ILE A 244 17.89 -7.17 14.27
CA ILE A 244 16.67 -7.44 15.02
C ILE A 244 17.10 -7.93 16.41
N LEU A 245 16.72 -7.18 17.44
CA LEU A 245 17.06 -7.44 18.84
C LEU A 245 15.78 -7.61 19.65
N PRO A 246 15.18 -8.82 19.64
CA PRO A 246 13.91 -9.07 20.32
C PRO A 246 13.98 -8.67 21.79
N ASN A 247 12.96 -7.97 22.28
CA ASN A 247 12.84 -7.46 23.66
C ASN A 247 13.77 -6.31 24.07
N ALA A 248 14.58 -5.74 23.16
CA ALA A 248 15.30 -4.51 23.46
C ALA A 248 14.30 -3.34 23.56
N LYS A 249 14.30 -2.59 24.67
CA LYS A 249 13.30 -1.52 24.91
C LYS A 249 13.83 -0.12 24.62
N SER A 250 15.16 0.04 24.62
CA SER A 250 15.83 1.33 24.51
C SER A 250 17.23 1.19 23.90
N GLN A 251 17.73 2.26 23.27
CA GLN A 251 19.09 2.28 22.72
C GLN A 251 20.17 2.15 23.80
N SER A 252 19.90 2.60 25.02
CA SER A 252 20.79 2.48 26.17
C SER A 252 21.04 1.05 26.64
N GLU A 253 20.21 0.08 26.23
CA GLU A 253 20.39 -1.35 26.52
C GLU A 253 21.29 -2.07 25.51
N ILE A 254 21.77 -1.34 24.50
CA ILE A 254 22.50 -1.89 23.36
C ILE A 254 23.93 -1.38 23.41
N ASP A 255 24.86 -2.30 23.57
CA ASP A 255 26.29 -2.02 23.51
C ASP A 255 26.85 -2.42 22.14
N ILE A 256 27.56 -1.51 21.49
CA ILE A 256 28.12 -1.71 20.15
C ILE A 256 29.64 -1.55 20.26
N ASN A 257 30.36 -2.63 19.98
CA ASN A 257 31.82 -2.65 20.04
C ASN A 257 32.41 -3.11 18.70
N LEU A 258 33.51 -2.51 18.27
CA LEU A 258 34.28 -2.96 17.12
C LEU A 258 35.54 -3.69 17.61
N LYS A 259 35.67 -4.97 17.25
CA LYS A 259 36.90 -5.75 17.49
C LYS A 259 37.28 -6.50 16.22
N GLU A 260 38.52 -6.33 15.76
CA GLU A 260 39.11 -7.11 14.66
C GLU A 260 38.26 -7.11 13.38
N GLY A 261 37.63 -5.98 13.03
CA GLY A 261 36.76 -5.87 11.85
C GLY A 261 35.40 -6.54 12.00
N ILE A 262 34.98 -6.84 13.24
CA ILE A 262 33.65 -7.37 13.57
C ILE A 262 32.95 -6.37 14.49
N ILE A 263 31.75 -5.95 14.10
CA ILE A 263 30.86 -5.18 14.97
C ILE A 263 30.09 -6.17 15.83
N LYS A 264 30.28 -6.06 17.14
CA LYS A 264 29.59 -6.84 18.14
C LYS A 264 28.49 -5.99 18.76
N VAL A 265 27.24 -6.38 18.53
CA VAL A 265 26.05 -5.78 19.11
C VAL A 265 25.58 -6.67 20.25
N SER A 266 25.63 -6.17 21.48
CA SER A 266 25.27 -6.92 22.67
C SER A 266 24.10 -6.24 23.40
N THR A 267 23.13 -7.04 23.83
CA THR A 267 22.09 -6.64 24.77
C THR A 267 22.15 -7.55 26.00
N SER A 268 21.29 -7.31 26.98
CA SER A 268 21.16 -8.18 28.16
C SER A 268 20.77 -9.63 27.82
N LYS A 269 20.22 -9.89 26.62
CA LYS A 269 19.73 -11.22 26.20
C LYS A 269 20.33 -11.75 24.91
N HIS A 270 20.89 -10.90 24.06
CA HIS A 270 21.33 -11.27 22.72
C HIS A 270 22.74 -10.76 22.41
N ASN A 271 23.47 -11.53 21.61
CA ASN A 271 24.77 -11.13 21.12
C ASN A 271 24.84 -11.42 19.62
N ILE A 272 25.06 -10.38 18.81
CA ILE A 272 25.16 -10.47 17.36
C ILE A 272 26.56 -10.03 16.96
N SER A 273 27.20 -10.79 16.08
CA SER A 273 28.48 -10.46 15.47
C SER A 273 28.29 -10.22 13.98
N ILE A 274 28.69 -9.04 13.51
CA ILE A 274 28.49 -8.56 12.16
C ILE A 274 29.86 -8.33 11.52
N PRO A 275 30.18 -8.97 10.38
CA PRO A 275 31.44 -8.73 9.69
C PRO A 275 31.45 -7.32 9.07
N ALA A 276 32.42 -6.51 9.47
CA ALA A 276 32.63 -5.13 9.00
C ALA A 276 34.08 -4.96 8.50
N LEU A 277 34.40 -5.68 7.42
CA LEU A 277 35.76 -5.86 6.89
C LEU A 277 36.50 -4.56 6.54
N ASN A 278 35.78 -3.45 6.35
CA ASN A 278 36.36 -2.16 5.91
C ASN A 278 36.28 -1.05 6.97
N LEU A 279 35.81 -1.34 8.19
CA LEU A 279 35.63 -0.31 9.21
C LEU A 279 36.91 -0.09 10.03
N LYS A 280 37.49 1.12 9.96
CA LYS A 280 38.69 1.50 10.72
C LYS A 280 38.39 1.97 12.14
N SER A 281 37.24 2.57 12.37
CA SER A 281 36.82 3.13 13.66
C SER A 281 35.31 3.05 13.82
N ILE A 282 34.84 2.81 15.06
CA ILE A 282 33.40 2.81 15.37
C ILE A 282 32.80 4.22 15.38
N HIS A 283 33.64 5.26 15.49
CA HIS A 283 33.21 6.66 15.51
C HIS A 283 32.68 7.16 14.16
N ASP A 284 32.98 6.45 13.07
CA ASP A 284 32.48 6.76 11.73
C ASP A 284 31.11 6.13 11.47
N CYS A 285 30.56 5.38 12.43
CA CYS A 285 29.27 4.70 12.30
C CYS A 285 28.12 5.53 12.89
N GLU A 286 27.01 5.59 12.16
CA GLU A 286 25.74 6.06 12.73
C GLU A 286 24.90 4.87 13.20
N ALA A 287 24.53 4.82 14.49
CA ALA A 287 23.65 3.78 15.02
C ALA A 287 22.34 4.39 15.56
N LYS A 288 21.21 3.86 15.10
CA LYS A 288 19.86 4.29 15.54
C LYS A 288 18.99 3.08 15.84
N PHE A 289 18.47 3.00 17.06
CA PHE A 289 17.51 1.99 17.46
C PHE A 289 16.08 2.44 17.15
N ILE A 290 15.32 1.56 16.51
CA ILE A 290 13.93 1.76 16.14
C ILE A 290 13.08 0.91 17.08
N LYS A 291 12.49 1.57 18.08
CA LYS A 291 11.72 0.91 19.14
C LYS A 291 10.48 0.17 18.62
N SER A 292 9.84 0.67 17.56
CA SER A 292 8.64 0.06 16.97
C SER A 292 8.90 -1.30 16.34
N SER A 293 10.11 -1.53 15.81
CA SER A 293 10.52 -2.77 15.15
C SER A 293 11.61 -3.53 15.90
N GLU A 294 11.94 -3.12 17.12
CA GLU A 294 13.03 -3.69 17.94
C GLU A 294 14.34 -3.86 17.13
N THR A 295 14.59 -2.93 16.21
CA THR A 295 15.67 -3.05 15.21
C THR A 295 16.72 -1.96 15.41
N LEU A 296 17.99 -2.36 15.53
CA LEU A 296 19.12 -1.45 15.48
C LEU A 296 19.60 -1.29 14.04
N LYS A 297 19.57 -0.06 13.53
CA LYS A 297 20.15 0.32 12.24
C LYS A 297 21.55 0.88 12.46
N ILE A 298 22.55 0.25 11.86
CA ILE A 298 23.94 0.73 11.84
C ILE A 298 24.29 1.11 10.41
N LYS A 299 24.72 2.35 10.18
CA LYS A 299 25.26 2.79 8.90
C LYS A 299 26.76 2.94 9.01
N ILE A 300 27.46 2.36 8.05
CA ILE A 300 28.89 2.47 7.85
C ILE A 300 29.14 3.22 6.54
N PRO A 301 29.90 4.32 6.52
CA PRO A 301 30.35 4.94 5.28
C PRO A 301 31.30 4.00 4.53
N LYS A 302 31.15 3.93 3.20
CA LYS A 302 32.05 3.16 2.33
C LYS A 302 33.39 3.88 2.14
#